data_AF-A0A847D4J8-F1
#
_entry.id   AF-A0A847D4J8-F1
#
_cell.length_a   1.000
_cell.length_b   1.000
_cell.length_c   1.000
_cell.angle_alpha   90.00
_cell.angle_beta   90.00
_cell.angle_gamma   90.00
#
_symmetry.space_group_name_H-M   'P 1'
#
loop_
_entity.id
_entity.type
_entity.pdbx_description
1 polymer ?
#
loop_
_entity_poly.entity_id
_entity_poly.type
_entity_poly.pdbx_seq_one_letter_code
_entity_poly.pdbx_strand_id
1 'polypeptide(L)'
;MNENQPERQDSEYMRFDHPTKNHAARYLLNNWTHYEKNIDDLRPQELENAKILFSGLQMLTQEEQMLLASKYRAPIGLRMSDKYIALNKGMYLETYTQRKAECETALQNAIMKYCEENKNIPDEVIAATRYTQEMLANDRQLRNALKRYCTENNIKTEKYKYLWSE
;
A
#
# COMPACT_ATOMS: atom_id res chain seq x y z
N MET A 1 -15.21 41.05 24.67
CA MET A 1 -15.26 39.59 24.88
C MET A 1 -15.73 39.00 23.57
N ASN A 2 -14.84 38.36 22.81
CA ASN A 2 -15.13 37.83 21.49
C ASN A 2 -14.59 36.39 21.46
N GLU A 3 -15.44 35.44 21.87
CA GLU A 3 -15.16 34.02 21.77
C GLU A 3 -16.09 33.45 20.70
N ASN A 4 -15.50 33.07 19.57
CA ASN A 4 -15.94 32.01 18.67
C ASN A 4 -14.94 31.93 17.52
N GLN A 5 -13.78 31.32 17.79
CA GLN A 5 -12.96 30.73 16.74
C GLN A 5 -13.44 29.28 16.55
N PRO A 6 -13.84 28.86 15.34
CA PRO A 6 -14.10 27.45 15.08
C PRO A 6 -12.77 26.68 15.12
N GLU A 7 -12.78 25.58 15.86
CA GLU A 7 -11.66 24.65 16.03
C GLU A 7 -11.16 24.14 14.68
N ARG A 8 -9.85 24.26 14.45
CA ARG A 8 -9.14 23.57 13.37
C ARG A 8 -9.10 22.07 13.70
N GLN A 9 -9.88 21.26 13.00
CA GLN A 9 -9.63 19.83 12.88
C GLN A 9 -9.20 19.51 11.45
N ASP A 10 -7.98 19.91 11.13
CA ASP A 10 -7.24 19.42 9.96
C ASP A 10 -6.64 18.05 10.32
N SER A 11 -7.41 16.97 10.13
CA SER A 11 -6.83 15.65 9.88
C SER A 11 -7.09 15.31 8.42
N GLU A 12 -6.35 15.99 7.55
CA GLU A 12 -6.36 15.74 6.12
C GLU A 12 -5.57 14.44 5.87
N TYR A 13 -6.24 13.31 6.12
CA TYR A 13 -5.88 12.06 5.45
C TYR A 13 -5.73 12.34 3.97
N MET A 14 -4.69 11.80 3.34
CA MET A 14 -4.45 11.95 1.91
C MET A 14 -5.73 11.59 1.16
N ARG A 15 -6.45 12.61 0.66
CA ARG A 15 -7.75 12.35 0.06
C ARG A 15 -7.51 11.69 -1.28
N PHE A 16 -7.89 10.43 -1.40
CA PHE A 16 -7.81 9.67 -2.66
C PHE A 16 -8.86 10.14 -3.71
N ASP A 17 -9.56 11.25 -3.45
CA ASP A 17 -10.63 11.84 -4.28
C ASP A 17 -10.11 12.86 -5.32
N HIS A 18 -8.79 12.98 -5.51
CA HIS A 18 -8.22 13.95 -6.43
C HIS A 18 -8.63 13.67 -7.90
N PRO A 19 -9.00 14.71 -8.68
CA PRO A 19 -9.57 14.55 -10.03
C PRO A 19 -8.56 14.11 -11.12
N THR A 20 -7.26 14.04 -10.81
CA THR A 20 -6.23 13.60 -11.75
C THR A 20 -5.99 12.09 -11.65
N LYS A 21 -6.19 11.38 -12.76
CA LYS A 21 -5.94 9.93 -12.89
C LYS A 21 -4.58 9.56 -12.26
N ASN A 22 -4.60 8.65 -11.29
CA ASN A 22 -3.44 7.98 -10.69
C ASN A 22 -2.52 8.87 -9.83
N HIS A 23 -3.00 10.02 -9.35
CA HIS A 23 -2.19 10.95 -8.58
C HIS A 23 -1.61 10.31 -7.29
N ALA A 24 -2.43 9.61 -6.51
CA ALA A 24 -1.98 9.00 -5.26
C ALA A 24 -0.99 7.85 -5.51
N ALA A 25 -1.27 7.00 -6.49
CA ALA A 25 -0.34 5.95 -6.90
C ALA A 25 1.03 6.53 -7.31
N ARG A 26 1.05 7.60 -8.12
CA ARG A 26 2.31 8.25 -8.53
C ARG A 26 3.05 8.89 -7.37
N TYR A 27 2.35 9.52 -6.44
CA TYR A 27 2.97 10.07 -5.22
C TYR A 27 3.68 8.96 -4.42
N LEU A 28 3.01 7.83 -4.20
CA LEU A 28 3.59 6.71 -3.46
C LEU A 28 4.74 6.05 -4.22
N LEU A 29 4.57 5.79 -5.51
CA LEU A 29 5.63 5.27 -6.39
C LEU A 29 6.86 6.17 -6.42
N ASN A 30 6.68 7.50 -6.38
CA ASN A 30 7.80 8.42 -6.35
C ASN A 30 8.67 8.28 -5.11
N ASN A 31 8.12 7.77 -4.01
CA ASN A 31 8.83 7.55 -2.76
C ASN A 31 9.25 6.07 -2.55
N TRP A 32 9.07 5.18 -3.53
CA TRP A 32 9.36 3.75 -3.40
C TRP A 32 10.74 3.48 -2.81
N THR A 33 11.81 4.00 -3.44
CA THR A 33 13.18 3.76 -2.96
C THR A 33 13.44 4.35 -1.57
N HIS A 34 12.76 5.43 -1.19
CA HIS A 34 12.85 6.00 0.16
C HIS A 34 12.26 5.04 1.19
N TYR A 35 11.08 4.48 0.91
CA TYR A 35 10.43 3.51 1.79
C TYR A 35 11.23 2.22 1.95
N GLU A 36 11.82 1.69 0.87
CA GLU A 36 12.62 0.46 0.95
C GLU A 36 13.90 0.63 1.76
N LYS A 37 14.56 1.79 1.67
CA LYS A 37 15.87 2.00 2.30
C LYS A 37 15.80 2.43 3.76
N ASN A 38 14.71 3.06 4.17
CA ASN A 38 14.59 3.71 5.47
C ASN A 38 13.45 3.13 6.30
N ILE A 39 13.04 1.88 6.05
CA ILE A 39 11.82 1.28 6.62
C ILE A 39 11.76 1.38 8.15
N ASP A 40 12.90 1.22 8.82
CA ASP A 40 13.01 1.27 10.28
C ASP A 40 12.97 2.71 10.85
N ASP A 41 13.27 3.70 10.01
CA ASP A 41 13.38 5.12 10.39
C ASP A 41 12.22 5.98 9.82
N LEU A 42 11.22 5.35 9.18
CA LEU A 42 10.07 6.07 8.63
C LEU A 42 9.23 6.68 9.74
N ARG A 43 8.80 7.93 9.56
CA ARG A 43 7.77 8.53 10.42
C ARG A 43 6.47 7.73 10.29
N PRO A 44 5.58 7.74 11.30
CA PRO A 44 4.34 6.96 11.26
C PRO A 44 3.53 7.13 9.97
N GLN A 45 3.41 8.36 9.47
CA GLN A 45 2.70 8.64 8.21
C GLN A 45 3.43 8.08 6.97
N GLU A 46 4.75 8.10 6.95
CA GLU A 46 5.55 7.53 5.85
C GLU A 46 5.53 6.01 5.87
N LEU A 47 5.54 5.42 7.07
CA LEU A 47 5.35 4.00 7.26
C LEU A 47 3.97 3.56 6.76
N GLU A 48 2.93 4.33 7.03
CA GLU A 48 1.59 4.05 6.50
C GLU A 48 1.54 4.14 4.97
N ASN A 49 2.13 5.19 4.39
CA ASN A 49 2.28 5.31 2.94
C ASN A 49 3.06 4.14 2.32
N ALA A 50 4.12 3.67 2.99
CA ALA A 50 4.88 2.50 2.58
C ALA A 50 4.03 1.23 2.61
N LYS A 51 3.28 1.00 3.71
CA LYS A 51 2.33 -0.13 3.83
C LYS A 51 1.32 -0.09 2.70
N ILE A 52 0.69 1.05 2.43
CA ILE A 52 -0.29 1.23 1.35
C ILE A 52 0.34 0.89 -0.01
N LEU A 53 1.53 1.44 -0.30
CA LEU A 53 2.23 1.18 -1.55
C LEU A 53 2.50 -0.32 -1.74
N PHE A 54 3.16 -0.95 -0.77
CA PHE A 54 3.57 -2.35 -0.90
C PHE A 54 2.37 -3.31 -0.91
N SER A 55 1.31 -2.99 -0.16
CA SER A 55 0.06 -3.75 -0.21
C SER A 55 -0.60 -3.64 -1.59
N GLY A 56 -0.67 -2.43 -2.16
CA GLY A 56 -1.19 -2.22 -3.50
C GLY A 56 -0.36 -2.94 -4.57
N LEU A 57 0.96 -2.90 -4.47
CA LEU A 57 1.87 -3.61 -5.38
C LEU A 57 1.67 -5.13 -5.34
N GLN A 58 1.43 -5.73 -4.16
CA GLN A 58 1.16 -7.16 -4.01
C GLN A 58 -0.13 -7.63 -4.71
N MET A 59 -1.07 -6.71 -4.99
CA MET A 59 -2.32 -7.02 -5.69
C MET A 59 -2.17 -6.97 -7.22
N LEU A 60 -1.04 -6.47 -7.72
CA LEU A 60 -0.73 -6.43 -9.15
C LEU A 60 -0.09 -7.73 -9.62
N THR A 61 -0.17 -8.00 -10.92
CA THR A 61 0.57 -9.09 -11.55
C THR A 61 2.09 -8.83 -11.50
N GLN A 62 2.90 -9.89 -11.60
CA GLN A 62 4.35 -9.77 -11.61
C GLN A 62 4.86 -8.87 -12.74
N GLU A 63 4.23 -8.93 -13.92
CA GLU A 63 4.57 -8.09 -15.07
C GLU A 63 4.37 -6.59 -14.76
N GLU A 64 3.23 -6.23 -14.17
CA GLU A 64 2.90 -4.85 -13.79
C GLU A 64 3.86 -4.34 -12.72
N GLN A 65 4.16 -5.15 -11.70
CA GLN A 65 5.13 -4.82 -10.66
C GLN A 65 6.51 -4.56 -11.27
N MET A 66 6.98 -5.42 -12.16
CA MET A 66 8.28 -5.26 -12.84
C MET A 66 8.33 -4.01 -13.71
N LEU A 67 7.23 -3.69 -14.41
CA LEU A 67 7.14 -2.49 -15.23
C LEU A 67 7.25 -1.23 -14.36
N LEU A 68 6.48 -1.14 -13.27
CA LEU A 68 6.56 -0.02 -12.35
C LEU A 68 7.94 0.06 -11.67
N ALA A 69 8.50 -1.06 -11.23
CA ALA A 69 9.81 -1.11 -10.61
C ALA A 69 10.91 -0.58 -11.53
N SER A 70 10.85 -0.91 -12.84
CA SER A 70 11.84 -0.44 -13.83
C SER A 70 11.95 1.09 -13.92
N LYS A 71 10.86 1.80 -13.58
CA LYS A 71 10.80 3.26 -13.58
C LYS A 71 11.02 3.86 -12.19
N TYR A 72 10.31 3.33 -11.19
CA TYR A 72 10.10 4.00 -9.91
C TYR A 72 11.02 3.52 -8.80
N ARG A 73 11.55 2.30 -8.90
CA ARG A 73 12.48 1.69 -7.92
C ARG A 73 13.93 2.17 -8.10
N ALA A 74 14.09 3.45 -8.43
CA ALA A 74 15.34 4.17 -8.43
C ALA A 74 15.12 5.57 -7.85
N PRO A 75 16.14 6.20 -7.23
CA PRO A 75 16.04 7.58 -6.74
C PRO A 75 15.64 8.55 -7.86
N ILE A 76 14.80 9.55 -7.56
CA ILE A 76 14.16 10.44 -8.57
C ILE A 76 15.16 11.01 -9.60
N GLY A 77 16.36 11.43 -9.17
CA GLY A 77 17.40 11.97 -10.06
C GLY A 77 18.17 10.94 -10.88
N LEU A 78 18.04 9.65 -10.57
CA LEU A 78 18.72 8.54 -11.25
C LEU A 78 17.76 7.67 -12.08
N ARG A 79 16.48 8.06 -12.15
CA ARG A 79 15.47 7.29 -12.90
C ARG A 79 15.74 7.38 -14.40
N MET A 80 15.69 6.22 -15.04
CA MET A 80 15.74 6.14 -16.51
C MET A 80 14.56 6.90 -17.12
N SER A 81 14.81 7.56 -18.25
CA SER A 81 13.75 8.20 -19.03
C SER A 81 12.85 7.14 -19.66
N ASP A 82 11.58 7.49 -19.89
CA ASP A 82 10.62 6.58 -20.52
C ASP A 82 11.11 6.14 -21.91
N LYS A 83 11.77 7.05 -22.65
CA LYS A 83 12.41 6.76 -23.94
C LYS A 83 13.46 5.67 -23.83
N TYR A 84 14.30 5.73 -22.80
CA TYR A 84 15.36 4.73 -22.60
C TYR A 84 14.80 3.38 -22.16
N ILE A 85 13.80 3.37 -21.27
CA ILE A 85 13.15 2.13 -20.83
C ILE A 85 12.42 1.46 -22.00
N ALA A 86 11.69 2.22 -22.82
CA ALA A 86 11.02 1.71 -24.00
C ALA A 86 12.01 1.09 -24.99
N LEU A 87 13.13 1.79 -25.26
CA LEU A 87 14.21 1.28 -26.11
C LEU A 87 14.79 -0.04 -25.58
N ASN A 88 15.14 -0.11 -24.29
CA ASN A 88 15.70 -1.31 -23.67
C ASN A 88 14.74 -2.51 -23.70
N LYS A 89 13.43 -2.26 -23.72
CA LYS A 89 12.39 -3.29 -23.81
C LYS A 89 12.00 -3.62 -25.26
N GLY A 90 12.59 -2.97 -26.27
CA GLY A 90 12.21 -3.16 -27.68
C GLY A 90 10.80 -2.68 -28.00
N MET A 91 10.32 -1.65 -27.30
CA MET A 91 8.96 -1.12 -27.41
C MET A 91 8.94 0.29 -28.01
N TYR A 92 7.87 0.64 -28.71
CA TYR A 92 7.62 2.05 -29.03
C TYR A 92 7.34 2.86 -27.76
N LEU A 93 7.82 4.11 -27.71
CA LEU A 93 7.66 4.99 -26.56
C LEU A 93 6.19 5.16 -26.18
N GLU A 94 5.33 5.39 -27.17
CA GLU A 94 3.89 5.57 -26.95
C GLU A 94 3.27 4.34 -26.27
N THR A 95 3.56 3.13 -26.78
CA THR A 95 3.12 1.86 -26.20
C THR A 95 3.60 1.71 -24.76
N TYR A 96 4.87 2.03 -24.49
CA TYR A 96 5.40 1.99 -23.13
C TYR A 96 4.69 2.99 -22.21
N THR A 97 4.48 4.23 -22.65
CA THR A 97 3.82 5.25 -21.84
C THR A 97 2.37 4.90 -21.51
N GLN A 98 1.65 4.33 -22.49
CA GLN A 98 0.29 3.85 -22.32
C GLN A 98 0.24 2.69 -21.31
N ARG A 99 1.08 1.67 -21.50
CA ARG A 99 1.16 0.52 -20.59
C ARG A 99 1.53 0.95 -19.17
N LYS A 100 2.47 1.90 -19.03
CA LYS A 100 2.83 2.47 -17.73
C LYS A 100 1.64 3.17 -17.06
N ALA A 101 0.89 3.97 -17.80
CA ALA A 101 -0.31 4.63 -17.27
C ALA A 101 -1.39 3.62 -16.85
N GLU A 102 -1.55 2.51 -17.57
CA GLU A 102 -2.43 1.41 -17.18
C GLU A 102 -1.97 0.76 -15.86
N CYS A 103 -0.68 0.45 -15.71
CA CYS A 103 -0.14 -0.09 -14.46
C CYS A 103 -0.28 0.90 -13.28
N GLU A 104 -0.08 2.20 -13.52
CA GLU A 104 -0.31 3.24 -12.50
C GLU A 104 -1.79 3.32 -12.10
N THR A 105 -2.71 3.11 -13.05
CA THR A 105 -4.16 3.05 -12.79
C THR A 105 -4.54 1.80 -12.02
N ALA A 106 -3.99 0.64 -12.40
CA ALA A 106 -4.19 -0.61 -11.68
C ALA A 106 -3.72 -0.50 -10.23
N LEU A 107 -2.56 0.13 -10.00
CA LEU A 107 -2.05 0.40 -8.66
C LEU A 107 -2.97 1.34 -7.87
N GLN A 108 -3.45 2.42 -8.49
CA GLN A 108 -4.40 3.34 -7.86
C GLN A 108 -5.66 2.59 -7.39
N ASN A 109 -6.22 1.72 -8.23
CA ASN A 109 -7.39 0.92 -7.88
C ASN A 109 -7.09 -0.08 -6.76
N ALA A 110 -5.91 -0.72 -6.80
CA ALA A 110 -5.46 -1.62 -5.73
C ALA A 110 -5.30 -0.90 -4.39
N ILE A 111 -4.73 0.30 -4.39
CA ILE A 111 -4.60 1.17 -3.21
C ILE A 111 -5.98 1.53 -2.66
N MET A 112 -6.91 1.98 -3.52
CA MET A 112 -8.26 2.33 -3.10
C MET A 112 -8.97 1.14 -2.45
N LYS A 113 -8.90 -0.02 -3.10
CA LYS A 113 -9.46 -1.27 -2.56
C LYS A 113 -8.84 -1.63 -1.22
N TYR A 114 -7.51 -1.56 -1.09
CA TYR A 114 -6.83 -1.79 0.17
C TYR A 114 -7.34 -0.84 1.28
N CYS A 115 -7.38 0.46 1.00
CA CYS A 115 -7.85 1.46 1.96
C CYS A 115 -9.33 1.25 2.36
N GLU A 116 -10.19 0.86 1.42
CA GLU A 116 -11.60 0.55 1.68
C GLU A 116 -11.77 -0.69 2.56
N GLU A 117 -11.07 -1.79 2.23
CA GLU A 117 -11.14 -3.05 2.97
C GLU A 117 -10.57 -2.95 4.40
N ASN A 118 -9.65 -2.01 4.63
CA ASN A 118 -8.91 -1.90 5.88
C ASN A 118 -9.25 -0.66 6.73
N LYS A 119 -10.22 0.17 6.29
CA LYS A 119 -10.57 1.46 6.93
C LYS A 119 -10.87 1.38 8.44
N ASN A 120 -11.35 0.23 8.92
CA ASN A 120 -11.73 0.01 10.32
C ASN A 120 -11.04 -1.23 10.93
N ILE A 121 -9.98 -1.73 10.29
CA ILE A 121 -9.25 -2.91 10.79
C ILE A 121 -8.00 -2.41 11.51
N PRO A 122 -7.76 -2.79 12.78
CA PRO A 122 -6.53 -2.43 13.48
C PRO A 122 -5.30 -2.96 12.74
N ASP A 123 -4.23 -2.17 12.70
CA ASP A 123 -2.97 -2.52 12.02
C ASP A 123 -2.41 -3.87 12.46
N GLU A 124 -2.52 -4.22 13.75
CA GLU A 124 -2.05 -5.50 14.28
C GLU A 124 -2.84 -6.67 13.68
N VAL A 125 -4.13 -6.46 13.39
CA VAL A 125 -4.99 -7.45 12.74
C VAL A 125 -4.61 -7.58 11.27
N ILE A 126 -4.40 -6.46 10.57
CA ILE A 126 -3.94 -6.48 9.17
C ILE A 126 -2.61 -7.23 9.06
N ALA A 127 -1.65 -6.90 9.93
CA ALA A 127 -0.36 -7.59 10.01
C ALA A 127 -0.55 -9.09 10.27
N ALA A 128 -1.39 -9.45 11.24
CA ALA A 128 -1.67 -10.84 11.57
C ALA A 128 -2.30 -11.61 10.40
N THR A 129 -3.19 -11.02 9.60
CA THR A 129 -3.80 -11.74 8.44
C THR A 129 -2.81 -12.12 7.34
N ARG A 130 -1.64 -11.46 7.29
CA ARG A 130 -0.58 -11.65 6.31
C ARG A 130 0.46 -12.70 6.72
N TYR A 131 0.49 -13.08 7.99
CA TYR A 131 1.45 -14.05 8.51
C TYR A 131 1.01 -15.48 8.20
N THR A 132 1.99 -16.38 8.08
CA THR A 132 1.71 -17.82 8.05
C THR A 132 1.23 -18.30 9.43
N GLN A 133 0.55 -19.44 9.47
CA GLN A 133 0.09 -20.04 10.73
C GLN A 133 1.26 -20.25 11.72
N GLU A 134 2.42 -20.69 11.24
CA GLU A 134 3.63 -20.88 12.07
C GLU A 134 4.17 -19.55 12.63
N MET A 135 4.15 -18.48 11.83
CA MET A 135 4.60 -17.15 12.29
C MET A 135 3.64 -16.57 13.34
N LEU A 136 2.33 -16.77 13.17
CA LEU A 136 1.31 -16.38 14.17
C LEU A 136 1.35 -17.22 15.44
N ALA A 137 1.74 -18.50 15.35
CA ALA A 137 1.91 -19.34 16.52
C ALA A 137 3.03 -18.81 17.44
N ASN A 138 4.08 -18.24 16.84
CA ASN A 138 5.21 -17.67 17.56
C ASN A 138 4.99 -16.22 18.04
N ASP A 139 4.03 -15.49 17.46
CA ASP A 139 3.67 -14.13 17.89
C ASP A 139 2.36 -14.10 18.70
N ARG A 140 2.49 -14.06 20.03
CA ARG A 140 1.34 -14.04 20.94
C ARG A 140 0.49 -12.76 20.81
N GLN A 141 1.11 -11.62 20.54
CA GLN A 141 0.40 -10.33 20.47
C GLN A 141 -0.47 -10.28 19.22
N LEU A 142 0.10 -10.57 18.05
CA LEU A 142 -0.63 -10.60 16.78
C LEU A 142 -1.72 -11.68 16.77
N ARG A 143 -1.44 -12.85 17.33
CA ARG A 143 -2.43 -13.92 17.48
C ARG A 143 -3.64 -13.49 18.30
N ASN A 144 -3.41 -12.84 19.44
CA ASN A 144 -4.49 -12.36 20.30
C ASN A 144 -5.30 -11.23 19.65
N ALA A 145 -4.64 -10.30 18.95
CA ALA A 145 -5.30 -9.24 18.20
C ALA A 145 -6.25 -9.83 17.14
N LEU A 146 -5.76 -10.77 16.32
CA LEU A 146 -6.55 -11.44 15.30
C LEU A 146 -7.71 -12.24 15.90
N LYS A 147 -7.47 -13.01 16.97
CA LYS A 147 -8.51 -13.78 17.66
C LYS A 147 -9.61 -12.89 18.23
N ARG A 148 -9.25 -11.76 18.84
CA ARG A 148 -10.20 -10.78 19.38
C ARG A 148 -11.05 -10.18 18.25
N TYR A 149 -10.41 -9.69 17.20
CA TYR A 149 -11.10 -9.11 16.04
C TYR A 149 -12.07 -10.09 15.38
N CYS A 150 -11.65 -11.34 15.16
CA CYS A 150 -12.52 -12.35 14.57
C CYS A 150 -13.72 -12.69 15.47
N THR A 151 -13.51 -12.70 16.79
CA THR A 151 -14.58 -12.96 17.76
C THR A 151 -15.60 -11.82 17.78
N GLU A 152 -15.12 -10.57 17.86
CA GLU A 152 -15.96 -9.36 17.91
C GLU A 152 -16.78 -9.16 16.62
N ASN A 153 -16.22 -9.54 15.46
CA ASN A 153 -16.88 -9.39 14.16
C ASN A 153 -17.55 -10.67 13.64
N ASN A 154 -17.64 -11.72 14.48
CA ASN A 154 -18.23 -13.03 14.13
C ASN A 154 -17.65 -13.64 12.83
N ILE A 155 -16.34 -13.45 12.61
CA ILE A 155 -15.61 -13.96 11.44
C ILE A 155 -15.17 -15.40 11.74
N LYS A 156 -15.71 -16.35 10.98
CA LYS A 156 -15.37 -17.78 11.09
C LYS A 156 -14.81 -18.28 9.76
N THR A 157 -13.51 -18.07 9.54
CA THR A 157 -12.83 -18.61 8.36
C THR A 157 -12.09 -19.91 8.74
N GLU A 158 -12.10 -20.91 7.87
CA GLU A 158 -11.31 -22.14 8.07
C GLU A 158 -9.81 -21.82 8.21
N LYS A 159 -9.33 -20.75 7.54
CA LYS A 159 -7.97 -20.24 7.66
C LYS A 159 -7.56 -19.91 9.10
N TYR A 160 -8.49 -19.50 9.97
CA TYR A 160 -8.19 -19.05 11.34
C TYR A 160 -8.75 -19.97 12.43
N LYS A 161 -9.33 -21.10 12.07
CA LYS A 161 -9.98 -22.03 13.02
C LYS A 161 -9.03 -22.53 14.12
N TYR A 162 -7.75 -22.68 13.79
CA TYR A 162 -6.70 -23.07 14.74
C TYR A 162 -6.51 -22.08 15.91
N LEU A 163 -6.97 -20.82 15.80
CA LEU A 163 -6.87 -19.83 16.88
C LEU A 163 -7.71 -20.21 18.13
N TRP A 164 -8.68 -21.11 17.96
CA TRP A 164 -9.54 -21.63 19.03
C TRP A 164 -9.38 -23.14 19.24
N SER A 165 -8.42 -23.76 18.56
CA SER A 165 -8.07 -25.16 18.78
C SER A 165 -6.92 -25.18 19.79
N GLU A 166 -7.20 -25.59 21.03
CA GLU A 166 -6.18 -25.80 22.06
C GLU A 166 -5.35 -27.05 21.79
#